data_AF-A0A6P0NH35-F1
#
_entry.id   AF-A0A6P0NH35-F1
#
_cell.length_a   1.000
_cell.length_b   1.000
_cell.length_c   1.000
_cell.angle_alpha   90.00
_cell.angle_beta   90.00
_cell.angle_gamma   90.00
#
_symmetry.space_group_name_H-M   'P 1'
#
loop_
_entity.id
_entity.type
_entity.pdbx_description
1 polymer ?
#
loop_
_entity_poly.entity_id
_entity_poly.type
_entity_poly.pdbx_seq_one_letter_code
_entity_poly.pdbx_strand_id
1 'polypeptide(L)'
;MDRTAKIAYILEKRQPLANRIEEVGLNLNSLYSKLSYLDNYRQQLLEKVDEPSITGRLKEIDFSKIQQDLVSELQALAKLKTRFSRDTLNIGVIGRARQGKSRLLQSLTGLTAAEIPDGSGQHCTGVRSKIHHNPNVETYGEVLFYTD
;
A
#
# COMPACT_ATOMS: atom_id res chain seq x y z
N MET A 1 -23.25 -3.48 20.98
CA MET A 1 -21.86 -3.05 20.71
C MET A 1 -21.90 -1.68 20.05
N ASP A 2 -21.27 -0.69 20.68
CA ASP A 2 -21.12 0.66 20.13
C ASP A 2 -20.33 0.65 18.80
N ARG A 3 -20.58 1.61 17.91
CA ARG A 3 -19.89 1.74 16.61
C ARG A 3 -18.40 1.96 16.82
N THR A 4 -18.02 2.76 17.82
CA THR A 4 -16.63 3.00 18.20
C THR A 4 -15.93 1.70 18.60
N ALA A 5 -16.60 0.88 19.42
CA ALA A 5 -16.10 -0.43 19.83
C ALA A 5 -15.92 -1.39 18.64
N LYS A 6 -16.82 -1.36 17.64
CA LYS A 6 -16.66 -2.16 16.41
C LYS A 6 -15.48 -1.70 15.56
N ILE A 7 -15.24 -0.39 15.45
CA ILE A 7 -14.09 0.15 14.72
C ILE A 7 -12.80 -0.25 15.42
N ALA A 8 -12.73 -0.05 16.75
CA ALA A 8 -11.58 -0.46 17.56
C ALA A 8 -11.28 -1.96 17.39
N TYR A 9 -12.30 -2.82 17.49
CA TYR A 9 -12.16 -4.26 17.27
C TYR A 9 -11.57 -4.60 15.88
N ILE A 10 -12.01 -3.92 14.81
CA ILE A 10 -11.46 -4.13 13.47
C ILE A 10 -9.99 -3.72 13.41
N LEU A 11 -9.63 -2.58 14.03
CA LEU A 11 -8.25 -2.09 14.05
C LEU A 11 -7.33 -3.02 14.85
N GLU A 12 -7.77 -3.48 16.03
CA GLU A 12 -7.05 -4.44 16.87
C GLU A 12 -6.78 -5.76 16.13
N LYS A 13 -7.72 -6.24 15.32
CA LYS A 13 -7.51 -7.46 14.51
C LYS A 13 -6.50 -7.27 13.37
N ARG A 14 -6.25 -6.04 12.93
CA ARG A 14 -5.31 -5.75 11.83
C ARG A 14 -3.87 -5.61 12.30
N GLN A 15 -3.64 -5.04 13.48
CA GLN A 15 -2.29 -4.76 13.98
C GLN A 15 -1.37 -6.00 14.04
N PRO A 16 -1.82 -7.18 14.51
CA PRO A 16 -0.98 -8.38 14.48
C PRO A 16 -0.55 -8.80 13.07
N LEU A 17 -1.40 -8.56 12.06
CA LEU A 17 -1.07 -8.85 10.66
C LEU A 17 0.00 -7.89 10.14
N ALA A 18 -0.07 -6.61 10.51
CA ALA A 18 0.94 -5.63 10.15
C ALA A 18 2.33 -6.02 10.70
N ASN A 19 2.40 -6.41 11.97
CA ASN A 19 3.64 -6.87 12.60
C ASN A 19 4.19 -8.12 11.91
N ARG A 20 3.33 -9.11 11.62
CA ARG A 20 3.74 -10.32 10.90
C ARG A 20 4.26 -10.01 9.50
N ILE A 21 3.64 -9.07 8.78
CA ILE A 21 4.09 -8.63 7.46
C ILE A 21 5.48 -7.98 7.55
N GLU A 22 5.73 -7.19 8.60
CA GLU A 22 7.03 -6.57 8.85
C GLU A 22 8.12 -7.62 9.11
N GLU A 23 7.86 -8.60 9.98
CA GLU A 23 8.79 -9.71 10.25
C GLU A 23 9.14 -10.48 8.97
N VAL A 24 8.12 -10.84 8.17
CA VAL A 24 8.34 -11.52 6.88
C VAL A 24 9.14 -10.63 5.92
N GLY A 25 8.82 -9.33 5.86
CA GLY A 25 9.54 -8.37 5.03
C GLY A 25 11.03 -8.26 5.40
N LEU A 26 11.37 -8.26 6.68
CA LEU A 26 12.77 -8.29 7.14
C LEU A 26 13.48 -9.57 6.70
N ASN A 27 12.83 -10.72 6.84
CA ASN A 27 13.38 -12.01 6.41
C ASN A 27 13.63 -12.06 4.91
N LEU A 28 12.68 -11.59 4.09
CA LEU A 28 12.84 -11.56 2.63
C LEU A 28 13.95 -10.60 2.19
N ASN A 29 14.07 -9.43 2.84
CA ASN A 29 15.19 -8.51 2.57
C ASN A 29 16.56 -9.14 2.93
N SER A 30 16.64 -9.89 4.03
CA SER A 30 17.84 -10.64 4.40
C SER A 30 18.21 -11.68 3.33
N LEU A 31 17.21 -12.44 2.86
CA LEU A 31 17.41 -13.44 1.79
C LEU A 31 17.85 -12.78 0.47
N TYR A 32 17.20 -11.69 0.08
CA TYR A 32 17.56 -10.93 -1.11
C TYR A 32 19.02 -10.45 -1.05
N SER A 33 19.46 -9.94 0.10
CA SER A 33 20.83 -9.48 0.32
C SER A 33 21.84 -10.63 0.21
N LYS A 34 21.53 -11.80 0.80
CA LYS A 34 22.37 -13.00 0.71
C LYS A 34 22.47 -13.54 -0.71
N LEU A 35 21.37 -13.57 -1.46
CA LEU A 35 21.37 -13.98 -2.87
C LEU A 35 22.18 -13.01 -3.74
N SER A 36 22.04 -11.71 -3.50
CA SER A 36 22.80 -10.69 -4.22
C SER A 36 24.30 -10.80 -3.95
N TYR A 37 24.69 -11.14 -2.71
CA TYR A 37 26.08 -11.45 -2.38
C TYR A 37 26.58 -12.69 -3.12
N LEU A 38 25.80 -13.78 -3.15
CA LEU A 38 26.16 -15.01 -3.87
C LEU A 38 26.31 -14.78 -5.37
N ASP A 39 25.43 -13.99 -5.98
CA ASP A 39 25.52 -13.66 -7.40
C ASP A 39 26.77 -12.82 -7.71
N ASN A 40 27.08 -11.81 -6.89
CA ASN A 40 28.33 -11.05 -7.01
C ASN A 40 29.57 -11.95 -6.88
N TYR A 41 29.56 -12.86 -5.91
CA TYR A 41 30.66 -13.80 -5.72
C TYR A 41 30.81 -14.75 -6.92
N ARG A 42 29.70 -15.20 -7.52
CA ARG A 42 29.70 -15.98 -8.76
C ARG A 42 30.32 -15.21 -9.92
N GLN A 43 29.99 -13.93 -10.09
CA GLN A 43 30.61 -13.08 -11.13
C GLN A 43 32.12 -12.96 -10.92
N GLN A 44 32.58 -12.72 -9.69
CA GLN A 44 34.01 -12.67 -9.37
C GLN A 44 34.74 -14.00 -9.65
N LEU A 45 34.09 -15.14 -9.46
CA LEU A 45 34.67 -16.45 -9.79
C LEU A 45 34.76 -16.65 -11.30
N LEU A 46 33.76 -16.21 -12.06
CA LEU A 46 33.77 -16.28 -13.53
C LEU A 46 34.93 -15.47 -14.14
N GLU A 47 35.35 -14.39 -13.50
CA GLU A 47 36.50 -13.57 -13.94
C GLU A 47 37.86 -14.21 -13.60
N LYS A 48 37.92 -15.11 -12.62
CA LYS A 48 39.17 -15.68 -12.09
C LYS A 48 39.47 -17.11 -12.54
N VAL A 49 38.47 -17.82 -13.06
CA VAL A 49 38.58 -19.24 -13.41
C VAL A 49 38.64 -19.40 -14.92
N ASP A 50 39.76 -19.92 -15.42
CA ASP A 50 39.97 -20.21 -16.85
C ASP A 50 39.51 -21.62 -17.26
N GLU A 51 39.06 -22.46 -16.32
CA GLU A 51 38.61 -23.82 -16.63
C GLU A 51 37.21 -23.82 -17.30
N PRO A 52 37.07 -24.31 -18.55
CA PRO A 52 35.80 -24.24 -19.30
C PRO A 52 34.65 -25.03 -18.65
N SER A 53 34.97 -26.15 -17.99
CA SER A 53 33.97 -26.99 -17.30
C SER A 53 33.35 -26.26 -16.09
N ILE A 54 34.20 -25.62 -15.28
CA ILE A 54 33.78 -24.89 -14.08
C ILE A 54 32.99 -23.64 -14.47
N THR A 55 33.48 -22.88 -15.45
CA THR A 55 32.78 -21.68 -15.94
C THR A 55 31.41 -22.01 -16.54
N GLY A 56 31.28 -23.13 -17.26
CA GLY A 56 30.00 -23.64 -17.74
C GLY A 56 29.00 -23.86 -16.59
N ARG A 57 29.40 -24.62 -15.57
CA ARG A 57 28.55 -24.91 -14.39
C ARG A 57 28.17 -23.66 -13.60
N LEU A 58 29.07 -22.68 -13.48
CA LEU A 58 28.77 -21.40 -12.81
C LEU A 58 27.77 -20.55 -13.61
N LYS A 59 27.79 -20.61 -14.94
CA LYS A 59 26.82 -19.89 -15.80
C LYS A 59 25.42 -20.50 -15.74
N GLU A 60 25.30 -21.80 -15.48
CA GLU A 60 24.00 -22.47 -15.31
C GLU A 60 23.23 -22.03 -14.05
N ILE A 61 23.94 -21.50 -13.04
CA ILE A 61 23.31 -21.02 -11.81
C ILE A 61 22.64 -19.66 -12.09
N ASP A 62 21.32 -19.64 -12.13
CA ASP A 62 20.55 -18.41 -12.36
C ASP A 62 19.80 -17.97 -11.09
N PHE A 63 20.17 -16.78 -10.57
CA PHE A 63 19.51 -16.14 -9.44
C PHE A 63 18.48 -15.08 -9.86
N SER A 64 18.42 -14.73 -11.15
CA SER A 64 17.63 -13.59 -11.63
C SER A 64 16.14 -13.76 -11.33
N LYS A 65 15.60 -14.96 -11.60
CA LYS A 65 14.18 -15.27 -11.36
C LYS A 65 13.81 -15.14 -9.89
N ILE A 66 14.57 -15.76 -8.99
CA ILE A 66 14.28 -15.71 -7.55
C ILE A 66 14.45 -14.29 -6.98
N GLN A 67 15.39 -13.51 -7.49
CA GLN A 67 15.55 -12.10 -7.12
C GLN A 67 14.35 -11.25 -7.59
N GLN A 68 13.86 -11.47 -8.81
CA GLN A 68 12.67 -10.79 -9.33
C GLN A 68 11.41 -11.13 -8.52
N ASP A 69 11.22 -12.42 -8.20
CA ASP A 69 10.11 -12.88 -7.37
C ASP A 69 10.16 -12.24 -5.98
N LEU A 70 11.34 -12.19 -5.35
CA LEU A 70 11.53 -11.52 -4.05
C LEU A 70 11.18 -10.03 -4.09
N VAL A 71 11.58 -9.32 -5.15
CA VAL A 71 11.25 -7.89 -5.32
C VAL A 71 9.73 -7.70 -5.45
N SER A 72 9.07 -8.53 -6.25
CA SER A 72 7.61 -8.50 -6.41
C SER A 72 6.88 -8.75 -5.08
N GLU A 73 7.30 -9.77 -4.34
CA GLU A 73 6.73 -10.10 -3.03
C GLU A 73 6.95 -9.00 -2.00
N LEU A 74 8.15 -8.40 -1.96
CA LEU A 74 8.44 -7.25 -1.09
C LEU A 74 7.53 -6.05 -1.41
N GLN A 75 7.27 -5.77 -2.69
CA GLN A 75 6.33 -4.73 -3.10
C GLN A 75 4.89 -5.05 -2.70
N ALA A 76 4.47 -6.31 -2.81
CA ALA A 76 3.15 -6.76 -2.37
C ALA A 76 3.01 -6.61 -0.85
N LEU A 77 4.02 -7.05 -0.08
CA LEU A 77 4.05 -6.90 1.37
C LEU A 77 4.03 -5.43 1.80
N ALA A 78 4.75 -4.54 1.11
CA ALA A 78 4.71 -3.10 1.41
C ALA A 78 3.29 -2.51 1.27
N LYS A 79 2.55 -2.92 0.24
CA LYS A 79 1.14 -2.53 0.05
C LYS A 79 0.25 -3.08 1.17
N LEU A 80 0.45 -4.34 1.57
CA LEU A 80 -0.30 -4.95 2.66
C LEU A 80 0.02 -4.29 4.01
N LYS A 81 1.29 -4.04 4.33
CA LYS A 81 1.72 -3.30 5.53
C LYS A 81 1.01 -1.96 5.59
N THR A 82 1.09 -1.17 4.52
CA THR A 82 0.42 0.14 4.40
C THR A 82 -1.10 0.06 4.61
N ARG A 83 -1.75 -1.08 4.32
CA ARG A 83 -3.18 -1.28 4.54
C ARG A 83 -3.50 -1.68 5.97
N PHE A 84 -2.74 -2.61 6.55
CA PHE A 84 -2.99 -3.16 7.87
C PHE A 84 -2.51 -2.25 9.01
N SER A 85 -1.51 -1.41 8.75
CA SER A 85 -0.98 -0.43 9.71
C SER A 85 -1.81 0.86 9.82
N ARG A 86 -2.96 0.97 9.13
CA ARG A 86 -3.79 2.18 9.20
C ARG A 86 -4.57 2.22 10.50
N ASP A 87 -4.52 3.36 11.16
CA ASP A 87 -5.30 3.64 12.38
C ASP A 87 -6.75 4.02 12.08
N THR A 88 -7.12 4.11 10.80
CA THR A 88 -8.46 4.51 10.35
C THR A 88 -9.13 3.43 9.51
N LEU A 89 -10.47 3.46 9.52
CA LEU A 89 -11.28 2.66 8.60
C LEU A 89 -11.66 3.50 7.39
N ASN A 90 -11.16 3.10 6.22
CA ASN A 90 -11.48 3.80 4.97
C ASN A 90 -12.72 3.18 4.33
N ILE A 91 -13.69 4.00 3.95
CA ILE A 91 -14.92 3.60 3.27
C ILE A 91 -14.89 4.17 1.86
N GLY A 92 -15.19 3.34 0.86
CA GLY A 92 -15.43 3.78 -0.51
C GLY A 92 -16.94 3.90 -0.77
N VAL A 93 -17.40 5.07 -1.19
CA VAL A 93 -18.80 5.31 -1.55
C VAL A 93 -18.90 5.51 -3.05
N ILE A 94 -19.59 4.61 -3.76
CA ILE A 94 -19.74 4.60 -5.22
C ILE A 94 -21.23 4.58 -5.56
N GLY A 95 -21.64 5.32 -6.60
CA GLY A 95 -23.03 5.34 -7.06
C GLY A 95 -23.33 6.51 -7.98
N ARG A 96 -24.48 6.44 -8.67
CA ARG A 96 -24.90 7.49 -9.62
C ARG A 96 -25.12 8.84 -8.91
N ALA A 97 -25.09 9.93 -9.65
CA ALA A 97 -25.42 11.25 -9.11
C ALA A 97 -26.82 11.24 -8.46
N ARG A 98 -27.02 12.08 -7.43
CA ARG A 98 -28.29 12.24 -6.70
C ARG A 98 -28.80 11.02 -5.90
N GLN A 99 -27.98 9.99 -5.70
CA GLN A 99 -28.31 8.84 -4.83
C GLN A 99 -27.95 9.06 -3.35
N GLY A 100 -27.79 10.31 -2.90
CA GLY A 100 -27.55 10.61 -1.47
C GLY A 100 -26.14 10.32 -0.95
N LYS A 101 -25.14 10.09 -1.81
CA LYS A 101 -23.74 9.83 -1.40
C LYS A 101 -23.15 10.93 -0.52
N SER A 102 -23.29 12.19 -0.94
CA SER A 102 -22.81 13.35 -0.17
C SER A 102 -23.51 13.44 1.19
N ARG A 103 -24.83 13.25 1.21
CA ARG A 103 -25.64 13.27 2.44
C ARG A 103 -25.26 12.15 3.41
N LEU A 104 -24.96 10.95 2.91
CA LEU A 104 -24.41 9.86 3.72
C LEU A 104 -23.08 10.26 4.35
N LEU A 105 -22.13 10.79 3.56
CA LEU A 105 -20.82 11.20 4.08
C LEU A 105 -20.95 12.34 5.11
N GLN A 106 -21.78 13.34 4.87
CA GLN A 106 -22.10 14.40 5.85
C GLN A 106 -22.61 13.81 7.16
N SER A 107 -23.61 12.92 7.11
CA SER A 107 -24.16 12.28 8.32
C SER A 107 -23.16 11.43 9.10
N LEU A 108 -22.17 10.85 8.42
CA LEU A 108 -21.14 10.01 9.05
C LEU A 108 -19.97 10.83 9.62
N THR A 109 -19.65 11.96 8.98
CA THR A 109 -18.47 12.77 9.32
C THR A 109 -18.80 14.00 10.17
N GLY A 110 -20.07 14.42 10.20
CA GLY A 110 -20.49 15.70 10.80
C GLY A 110 -20.17 16.92 9.94
N LEU A 111 -19.55 16.73 8.77
CA LEU A 111 -19.26 17.80 7.81
C LEU A 111 -20.53 18.28 7.13
N THR A 112 -20.55 19.55 6.73
CA THR A 112 -21.73 20.22 6.16
C THR A 112 -21.67 20.27 4.63
N ALA A 113 -22.65 20.92 4.01
CA ALA A 113 -22.63 21.21 2.58
C ALA A 113 -21.49 22.17 2.16
N ALA A 114 -20.87 22.88 3.10
CA ALA A 114 -19.71 23.72 2.83
C ALA A 114 -18.48 22.87 2.46
N GLU A 115 -18.25 21.76 3.17
CA GLU A 115 -17.11 20.87 2.92
C GLU A 115 -17.45 19.72 1.97
N ILE A 116 -18.67 19.18 2.05
CA ILE A 116 -19.16 18.10 1.19
C ILE A 116 -20.43 18.58 0.49
N PRO A 117 -20.33 19.23 -0.68
CA PRO A 117 -21.49 19.70 -1.42
C PRO A 117 -22.46 18.56 -1.78
N ASP A 118 -23.73 18.73 -1.46
CA ASP A 118 -24.84 17.82 -1.76
C ASP A 118 -25.90 18.43 -2.69
N GLY A 119 -25.71 19.70 -3.09
CA GLY A 119 -26.66 20.54 -3.80
C GLY A 119 -26.97 20.15 -5.25
N SER A 120 -28.09 20.67 -5.75
CA SER A 120 -28.80 20.35 -6.99
C SER A 120 -28.15 20.83 -8.31
N GLY A 121 -26.84 21.08 -8.34
CA GLY A 121 -26.09 21.51 -9.52
C GLY A 121 -25.57 20.34 -10.38
N GLN A 122 -25.07 20.64 -11.59
CA GLN A 122 -24.35 19.68 -12.43
C GLN A 122 -23.30 18.90 -11.61
N HIS A 123 -23.33 17.57 -11.74
CA HIS A 123 -22.43 16.57 -11.13
C HIS A 123 -21.51 17.06 -9.99
N CYS A 124 -22.06 17.21 -8.77
CA CYS A 124 -21.33 17.74 -7.60
C CYS A 124 -20.14 16.90 -7.07
N THR A 125 -19.84 15.76 -7.69
CA THR A 125 -18.59 15.00 -7.50
C THR A 125 -18.18 14.37 -8.83
N GLY A 126 -17.95 15.21 -9.86
CA GLY A 126 -17.39 14.77 -11.15
C GLY A 126 -15.92 14.32 -11.05
N VAL A 127 -15.29 14.58 -9.91
CA VAL A 127 -13.89 14.26 -9.60
C VAL A 127 -13.78 13.48 -8.30
N ARG A 128 -12.65 12.79 -8.11
CA ARG A 128 -12.39 11.98 -6.92
C ARG A 128 -12.20 12.86 -5.68
N SER A 129 -13.19 12.88 -4.79
CA SER A 129 -13.05 13.48 -3.45
C SER A 129 -12.49 12.47 -2.45
N LYS A 130 -11.52 12.90 -1.63
CA LYS A 130 -11.00 12.13 -0.50
C LYS A 130 -11.18 12.94 0.77
N ILE A 131 -11.86 12.36 1.75
CA ILE A 131 -12.05 12.97 3.07
C ILE A 131 -11.19 12.18 4.04
N HIS A 132 -10.33 12.88 4.77
CA HIS A 132 -9.37 12.29 5.70
C HIS A 132 -9.71 12.75 7.12
N HIS A 133 -9.81 11.80 8.05
CA HIS A 133 -9.88 12.13 9.46
C HIS A 133 -8.46 12.35 9.99
N ASN A 134 -8.19 13.53 10.53
CA ASN A 134 -6.95 13.85 11.22
C ASN A 134 -7.29 14.70 12.46
N PRO A 135 -7.11 14.18 13.69
CA PRO A 135 -7.44 14.92 14.91
C PRO A 135 -6.46 16.06 15.22
N ASN A 136 -5.32 16.12 14.52
CA ASN A 136 -4.22 17.03 14.85
C ASN A 136 -4.20 18.30 14.00
N VAL A 137 -5.17 18.49 13.09
CA VAL A 137 -5.20 19.62 12.15
C VAL A 137 -6.62 20.17 12.07
N GLU A 138 -6.75 21.50 11.93
CA GLU A 138 -8.05 22.12 11.64
C GLU A 138 -8.57 21.66 10.27
N THR A 139 -9.90 21.64 10.10
CA THR A 139 -10.53 21.22 8.84
C THR A 139 -10.14 22.16 7.70
N TYR A 140 -9.59 21.60 6.62
CA TYR A 140 -9.23 22.35 5.41
C TYR A 140 -9.57 21.57 4.15
N GLY A 141 -9.58 22.27 3.01
CA GLY A 141 -9.79 21.68 1.68
C GLY A 141 -8.61 21.96 0.75
N GLU A 142 -8.15 20.93 0.03
CA GLU A 142 -7.14 21.03 -1.02
C GLU A 142 -7.75 20.67 -2.38
N VAL A 143 -7.40 21.43 -3.41
CA VAL A 143 -7.79 21.17 -4.79
C VAL A 143 -6.54 21.06 -5.65
N LEU A 144 -6.36 19.91 -6.28
CA LEU A 144 -5.28 19.64 -7.23
C LEU A 144 -5.82 19.75 -8.65
N PHE A 145 -5.29 20.70 -9.41
CA PHE A 145 -5.58 20.86 -10.83
C PHE A 145 -4.51 20.12 -11.64
N TYR A 146 -4.94 19.33 -12.62
CA TYR A 146 -4.06 18.74 -13.61
C TYR A 146 -4.13 19.61 -14.87
N THR A 147 -2.98 20.09 -15.33
CA THR A 147 -2.84 20.67 -16.66
C THR A 147 -2.57 19.56 -17.67
N ASP A 148 -3.26 19.60 -18.81
CA ASP A 148 -2.95 18.77 -19.98
C ASP A 148 -1.58 19.13 -20.58
#